data_AF-A0A6C0JIJ6-F1
#
_entry.id   AF-A0A6C0JIJ6-F1
#
_cell.length_a   1.000
_cell.length_b   1.000
_cell.length_c   1.000
_cell.angle_alpha   90.00
_cell.angle_beta   90.00
_cell.angle_gamma   90.00
#
_symmetry.space_group_name_H-M   'P 1'
#
loop_
_entity.id
_entity.type
_entity.pdbx_description
1 polymer ?
#
loop_
_entity_poly.entity_id
_entity_poly.type
_entity_poly.pdbx_seq_one_letter_code
_entity_poly.pdbx_strand_id
1 'polypeptide(L)'
;MELILEKLKKLEERIAVLEKNEKTASSNNFKESIKSIQLTNNDIELAISSSMSIHIIKILCDENNKKHFLKLKRVLYKFEEGEWSVATDDDITYMFEYVEYLIHSLYKEYSVTLNEEDFLDTNKIIYGLNLKKNLKKIKALFLQSL
;
A
#
# COMPACT_ATOMS: atom_id res chain seq x y z
N MET A 1 2.16 -5.79 -21.24
CA MET A 1 1.64 -6.52 -20.05
C MET A 1 2.78 -7.08 -19.22
N GLU A 2 3.91 -7.40 -19.85
CA GLU A 2 5.08 -8.05 -19.24
C GLU A 2 5.69 -7.26 -18.06
N LEU A 3 5.76 -5.93 -18.15
CA LEU A 3 6.31 -5.08 -17.08
C LEU A 3 5.46 -5.09 -15.81
N ILE A 4 4.12 -5.08 -15.95
CA ILE A 4 3.19 -5.17 -14.83
C ILE A 4 3.31 -6.53 -14.14
N LEU A 5 3.46 -7.61 -14.91
CA LEU A 5 3.64 -8.97 -14.36
C LEU A 5 4.97 -9.11 -13.61
N GLU A 6 6.06 -8.56 -14.15
CA GLU A 6 7.35 -8.54 -13.46
C GLU A 6 7.28 -7.75 -12.14
N LYS A 7 6.56 -6.63 -12.17
CA LYS A 7 6.34 -5.78 -11.01
C LYS A 7 5.52 -6.47 -9.92
N LEU A 8 4.43 -7.12 -10.30
CA LEU A 8 3.61 -7.93 -9.38
C LEU A 8 4.46 -8.99 -8.69
N LYS A 9 5.22 -9.76 -9.46
CA LYS A 9 6.10 -10.80 -8.90
C LYS A 9 7.10 -10.22 -7.88
N LYS A 10 7.73 -9.09 -8.20
CA LYS A 10 8.66 -8.42 -7.26
C LYS A 10 7.97 -7.93 -6.00
N LEU A 11 6.73 -7.43 -6.09
CA LEU A 11 5.95 -7.01 -4.93
C LEU A 11 5.56 -8.21 -4.07
N GLU A 12 5.07 -9.29 -4.67
CA GLU A 12 4.73 -10.55 -3.98
C GLU A 12 5.92 -11.09 -3.19
N GLU A 13 7.10 -11.17 -3.82
CA GLU A 13 8.33 -11.64 -3.15
C GLU A 13 8.70 -10.76 -1.95
N ARG A 14 8.54 -9.44 -2.07
CA ARG A 14 8.88 -8.50 -0.99
C ARG A 14 7.87 -8.54 0.15
N ILE A 15 6.58 -8.60 -0.17
CA ILE A 15 5.51 -8.77 0.82
C ILE A 15 5.75 -10.05 1.62
N ALA A 16 6.05 -11.16 0.95
CA ALA A 16 6.34 -12.44 1.62
C ALA A 16 7.55 -12.36 2.56
N VAL A 17 8.59 -11.58 2.23
CA VAL A 17 9.73 -11.34 3.13
C VAL A 17 9.33 -10.51 4.34
N LEU A 18 8.55 -9.45 4.15
CA LEU A 18 8.03 -8.60 5.25
C LEU A 18 7.13 -9.40 6.19
N GLU A 19 6.35 -10.34 5.67
CA GLU A 19 5.53 -11.25 6.46
C GLU A 19 6.35 -12.27 7.25
N LYS A 20 7.42 -12.84 6.66
CA LYS A 20 8.28 -13.84 7.32
C LYS A 20 9.18 -13.27 8.43
N ASN A 21 9.56 -12.00 8.34
CA ASN A 21 10.44 -11.37 9.32
C ASN A 21 9.74 -11.08 10.66
N GLU A 22 8.42 -11.23 10.72
CA GLU A 22 7.65 -11.09 11.94
C GLU A 22 7.77 -12.38 12.77
N LYS A 23 8.43 -12.29 13.93
CA LYS A 23 8.58 -13.42 14.84
C LYS A 23 7.20 -13.82 15.36
N THR A 24 6.80 -15.05 15.06
CA THR A 24 5.64 -15.77 15.61
C THR A 24 5.27 -15.37 17.04
N ALA A 25 4.17 -14.63 17.17
CA ALA A 25 3.26 -14.63 18.31
C ALA A 25 1.88 -14.19 17.78
N SER A 26 0.84 -14.95 18.12
CA SER A 26 -0.53 -14.86 17.64
C SER A 26 -1.20 -13.53 18.01
N SER A 27 -1.46 -12.58 17.09
CA SER A 27 -2.77 -12.34 16.44
C SER A 27 -2.76 -11.11 15.49
N ASN A 28 -2.95 -11.35 14.18
CA ASN A 28 -2.73 -10.42 13.04
C ASN A 28 -3.77 -9.29 12.82
N ASN A 29 -4.23 -8.53 13.81
CA ASN A 29 -5.29 -7.53 13.55
C ASN A 29 -4.88 -6.44 12.54
N PHE A 30 -3.65 -5.94 12.59
CA PHE A 30 -3.18 -4.91 11.67
C PHE A 30 -3.10 -5.40 10.22
N LYS A 31 -2.38 -6.51 10.00
CA LYS A 31 -2.17 -7.04 8.64
C LYS A 31 -3.45 -7.57 8.02
N GLU A 32 -4.29 -8.25 8.78
CA GLU A 32 -5.62 -8.68 8.28
C GLU A 32 -6.46 -7.47 7.89
N SER A 33 -6.37 -6.35 8.62
CA SER A 33 -7.04 -5.11 8.23
C SER A 33 -6.54 -4.57 6.89
N ILE A 34 -5.22 -4.53 6.68
CA ILE A 34 -4.64 -4.19 5.38
C ILE A 34 -5.10 -5.15 4.28
N LYS A 35 -5.12 -6.46 4.56
CA LYS A 35 -5.56 -7.49 3.61
C LYS A 35 -7.04 -7.39 3.25
N SER A 36 -7.85 -6.87 4.17
CA SER A 36 -9.30 -6.71 3.99
C SER A 36 -9.69 -5.52 3.12
N ILE A 37 -8.75 -4.63 2.77
CA ILE A 37 -9.00 -3.51 1.86
C ILE A 37 -9.47 -4.04 0.52
N GLN A 38 -10.70 -3.69 0.13
CA GLN A 38 -11.26 -4.01 -1.17
C GLN A 38 -11.15 -2.79 -2.08
N LEU A 39 -10.60 -3.01 -3.27
CA LEU A 39 -10.50 -1.99 -4.32
C LEU A 39 -11.57 -2.20 -5.38
N THR A 40 -11.97 -1.11 -5.99
CA THR A 40 -12.96 -1.05 -7.07
C THR A 40 -12.31 -0.55 -8.36
N ASN A 41 -12.99 -0.70 -9.50
CA ASN A 41 -12.46 -0.25 -10.79
C ASN A 41 -12.15 1.26 -10.82
N ASN A 42 -12.93 2.03 -10.07
CA ASN A 42 -12.72 3.47 -9.92
C ASN A 42 -11.36 3.79 -9.28
N ASP A 43 -10.84 2.92 -8.42
CA ASP A 43 -9.51 3.07 -7.81
C ASP A 43 -8.40 2.94 -8.87
N ILE A 44 -8.59 2.10 -9.89
CA ILE A 44 -7.65 1.98 -11.01
C ILE A 44 -7.65 3.27 -11.84
N GLU A 45 -8.82 3.78 -12.18
CA GLU A 45 -8.95 5.03 -12.96
C GLU A 45 -8.33 6.22 -12.21
N LEU A 46 -8.47 6.25 -10.89
CA LEU A 46 -7.86 7.25 -10.02
C LEU A 46 -6.34 7.07 -9.89
N ALA A 47 -5.83 5.83 -9.90
CA ALA A 47 -4.40 5.52 -9.92
C ALA A 47 -3.74 5.80 -11.28
N ILE A 48 -4.52 5.80 -12.38
CA ILE A 48 -4.06 6.24 -13.70
C ILE A 48 -4.04 7.77 -13.77
N SER A 49 -5.06 8.44 -13.24
CA SER A 49 -5.19 9.91 -13.33
C SER A 49 -4.40 10.67 -12.25
N SER A 50 -3.85 9.99 -11.25
CA SER A 50 -3.04 10.57 -10.18
C SER A 50 -1.88 9.67 -9.79
N SER A 51 -0.81 10.21 -9.20
CA SER A 51 0.35 9.39 -8.81
C SER A 51 -0.05 8.26 -7.83
N MET A 52 0.44 7.04 -8.07
CA MET A 52 0.21 5.85 -7.21
C MET A 52 0.33 6.15 -5.71
N SER A 53 1.35 6.92 -5.31
CA SER A 53 1.59 7.26 -3.91
C SER A 53 0.45 8.04 -3.25
N ILE A 54 -0.13 9.01 -3.98
CA ILE A 54 -1.24 9.83 -3.47
C ILE A 54 -2.50 8.98 -3.39
N HIS A 55 -2.72 8.12 -4.39
CA HIS A 55 -3.89 7.26 -4.42
C HIS A 55 -3.85 6.20 -3.30
N ILE A 56 -2.70 5.57 -3.05
CA ILE A 56 -2.54 4.66 -1.91
C ILE A 56 -2.81 5.37 -0.57
N ILE A 57 -2.32 6.61 -0.39
CA ILE A 57 -2.63 7.40 0.81
C ILE A 57 -4.14 7.62 0.93
N LYS A 58 -4.84 7.95 -0.16
CA LYS A 58 -6.30 8.12 -0.14
C LYS A 58 -7.02 6.84 0.29
N ILE A 59 -6.65 5.69 -0.27
CA ILE A 59 -7.22 4.38 0.10
C ILE A 59 -7.03 4.10 1.61
N LEU A 60 -5.81 4.31 2.11
CA LEU A 60 -5.48 4.05 3.51
C LEU A 60 -6.17 5.04 4.47
N CYS A 61 -6.45 6.25 4.00
CA CYS A 61 -7.18 7.27 4.73
C CYS A 61 -8.69 7.25 4.46
N ASP A 62 -9.24 6.25 3.77
CA ASP A 62 -10.70 6.11 3.61
C ASP A 62 -11.36 5.88 4.98
N GLU A 63 -12.52 6.50 5.25
CA GLU A 63 -13.20 6.38 6.54
C GLU A 63 -13.52 4.93 6.93
N ASN A 64 -13.69 4.05 5.94
CA ASN A 64 -13.88 2.61 6.16
C ASN A 64 -12.60 1.93 6.68
N ASN A 65 -11.43 2.49 6.39
CA ASN A 65 -10.11 1.96 6.74
C ASN A 65 -9.42 2.72 7.89
N LYS A 66 -9.86 3.95 8.20
CA LYS A 66 -9.24 4.84 9.22
C LYS A 66 -9.18 4.25 10.63
N LYS A 67 -10.03 3.28 10.97
CA LYS A 67 -10.11 2.72 12.33
C LYS A 67 -8.84 1.98 12.77
N HIS A 68 -7.96 1.63 11.85
CA HIS A 68 -6.78 0.81 12.11
C HIS A 68 -5.52 1.62 12.43
N PHE A 69 -5.56 2.94 12.27
CA PHE A 69 -4.40 3.80 12.44
C PHE A 69 -4.74 5.08 13.17
N LEU A 70 -3.80 5.57 13.98
CA LEU A 70 -3.92 6.85 14.66
C LEU A 70 -2.60 7.64 14.58
N LYS A 71 -2.70 8.95 14.39
CA LYS A 71 -1.56 9.86 14.43
C LYS A 71 -1.48 10.57 15.78
N LEU A 72 -0.34 10.46 16.45
CA LEU A 72 -0.04 11.22 17.68
C LEU A 72 1.36 11.82 17.62
N LYS A 73 1.48 13.14 17.77
CA LYS A 73 2.78 13.85 17.83
C LYS A 73 3.79 13.47 16.72
N ARG A 74 3.29 13.23 15.49
CA ARG A 74 4.05 12.76 14.30
C ARG A 74 4.49 11.28 14.32
N VAL A 75 3.94 10.50 15.22
CA VAL A 75 4.12 9.05 15.30
C VAL A 75 2.83 8.37 14.83
N LEU A 76 2.97 7.34 14.00
CA LEU A 76 1.88 6.48 13.59
C LEU A 76 1.73 5.38 14.62
N TYR A 77 0.51 5.16 15.09
CA TYR A 77 0.14 4.01 15.90
C TYR A 77 -0.74 3.08 15.07
N LYS A 78 -0.53 1.77 15.25
CA LYS A 78 -1.39 0.71 14.74
C LYS A 78 -2.12 0.04 15.89
N PHE A 79 -3.32 -0.45 15.61
CA PHE A 79 -4.08 -1.24 16.57
C PHE A 79 -3.85 -2.73 16.31
N GLU A 80 -3.28 -3.43 17.30
CA GLU A 80 -2.88 -4.84 17.20
C GLU A 80 -3.19 -5.55 18.52
N GLU A 81 -3.82 -6.73 18.45
CA GLU A 81 -4.18 -7.54 19.63
C GLU A 81 -5.03 -6.83 20.71
N GLY A 82 -5.76 -5.76 20.34
CA GLY A 82 -6.54 -4.99 21.31
C GLY A 82 -5.78 -3.81 21.93
N GLU A 83 -4.53 -3.59 21.53
CA GLU A 83 -3.67 -2.53 22.05
C GLU A 83 -3.15 -1.60 20.95
N TRP A 84 -2.79 -0.38 21.33
CA TRP A 84 -2.13 0.57 20.43
C TRP A 84 -0.61 0.44 20.54
N SER A 85 0.05 0.12 19.44
CA SER A 85 1.52 0.05 19.36
C SER A 85 2.05 1.02 18.30
N VAL A 86 3.32 1.42 18.43
CA VAL A 86 3.97 2.32 17.46
C VAL A 86 4.25 1.54 16.17
N ALA A 87 3.78 2.04 15.04
CA ALA A 87 4.05 1.43 13.75
C ALA A 87 5.54 1.60 13.37
N THR A 88 6.17 0.48 13.04
CA THR A 88 7.56 0.43 12.57
C THR A 88 7.68 0.88 11.11
N ASP A 89 8.89 1.13 10.64
CA ASP A 89 9.11 1.43 9.22
C ASP A 89 8.80 0.22 8.32
N ASP A 90 8.91 -1.01 8.84
CA ASP A 90 8.53 -2.24 8.13
C ASP A 90 6.99 -2.36 8.05
N ASP A 91 6.25 -2.02 9.11
CA ASP A 91 4.78 -1.95 9.07
C ASP A 91 4.28 -0.98 8.01
N ILE A 92 4.90 0.20 7.96
CA ILE A 92 4.58 1.24 6.99
C ILE A 92 4.94 0.76 5.58
N THR A 93 6.10 0.13 5.41
CA THR A 93 6.53 -0.44 4.12
C THR A 93 5.53 -1.50 3.64
N TYR A 94 5.15 -2.44 4.51
CA TYR A 94 4.16 -3.47 4.22
C TYR A 94 2.83 -2.86 3.81
N MET A 95 2.29 -1.92 4.59
CA MET A 95 1.02 -1.26 4.31
C MET A 95 1.00 -0.62 2.92
N PHE A 96 2.05 0.11 2.56
CA PHE A 96 2.15 0.76 1.26
C PHE A 96 2.32 -0.23 0.09
N GLU A 97 3.19 -1.23 0.24
CA GLU A 97 3.48 -2.19 -0.83
C GLU A 97 2.34 -3.17 -1.05
N TYR A 98 1.57 -3.49 0.00
CA TYR A 98 0.40 -4.35 -0.10
C TYR A 98 -0.73 -3.66 -0.88
N VAL A 99 -1.05 -2.40 -0.58
CA VAL A 99 -2.08 -1.67 -1.35
C VAL A 99 -1.63 -1.47 -2.80
N GLU A 100 -0.34 -1.20 -3.03
CA GLU A 100 0.22 -1.16 -4.38
C GLU A 100 0.04 -2.49 -5.13
N TYR A 101 0.30 -3.61 -4.46
CA TYR A 101 0.06 -4.95 -5.00
C TYR A 101 -1.41 -5.16 -5.37
N LEU A 102 -2.36 -4.73 -4.53
CA LEU A 102 -3.79 -4.80 -4.83
C LEU A 102 -4.15 -3.99 -6.08
N ILE A 103 -3.62 -2.76 -6.21
CA ILE A 103 -3.88 -1.91 -7.40
C ILE A 103 -3.35 -2.56 -8.67
N HIS A 104 -2.11 -3.07 -8.66
CA HIS A 104 -1.56 -3.76 -9.83
C HIS A 104 -2.29 -5.06 -10.17
N SER A 105 -2.75 -5.79 -9.15
CA SER A 105 -3.52 -7.04 -9.34
C SER A 105 -4.86 -6.73 -10.00
N LEU A 106 -5.55 -5.71 -9.49
CA LEU A 106 -6.81 -5.24 -10.06
C LEU A 106 -6.57 -4.71 -11.49
N TYR A 107 -5.54 -3.92 -11.73
CA TYR A 107 -5.19 -3.43 -13.08
C TYR A 107 -4.99 -4.59 -14.07
N LYS A 108 -4.33 -5.68 -13.66
CA LYS A 108 -4.16 -6.88 -14.49
C LYS A 108 -5.50 -7.54 -14.85
N GLU A 109 -6.47 -7.55 -13.95
CA GLU A 109 -7.80 -8.11 -14.21
C GLU A 109 -8.60 -7.26 -15.22
N TYR A 110 -8.38 -5.93 -15.23
CA TYR A 110 -9.06 -4.97 -16.10
C TYR A 110 -8.23 -4.51 -17.32
N SER A 111 -7.08 -5.13 -17.56
CA SER A 111 -6.11 -4.69 -18.58
C SER A 111 -6.61 -4.80 -20.03
N VAL A 112 -7.73 -5.49 -20.27
CA VAL A 112 -8.33 -5.62 -21.60
C VAL A 112 -8.90 -4.29 -22.11
N THR A 113 -9.22 -3.35 -21.21
CA THR A 113 -9.86 -2.07 -21.54
C THR A 113 -9.01 -0.83 -21.25
N LEU A 114 -7.80 -0.98 -20.69
CA LEU A 114 -6.99 0.13 -20.21
C LEU A 114 -5.67 0.21 -20.97
N ASN A 115 -5.28 1.43 -21.37
CA ASN A 115 -4.00 1.68 -22.02
C ASN A 115 -2.85 1.48 -21.03
N GLU A 116 -1.95 0.56 -21.34
CA GLU A 116 -0.79 0.22 -20.50
C GLU A 116 0.27 1.32 -20.47
N GLU A 117 0.44 2.03 -21.58
CA GLU A 117 1.42 3.11 -21.66
C GLU A 117 1.04 4.27 -20.73
N ASP A 118 -0.24 4.64 -20.64
CA ASP A 118 -0.69 5.74 -19.77
C ASP A 118 -0.50 5.42 -18.27
N PHE A 119 -0.77 4.17 -17.88
CA PHE A 119 -0.56 3.72 -16.51
C PHE A 119 0.92 3.67 -16.15
N LEU A 120 1.76 3.13 -17.03
CA LEU A 120 3.20 3.04 -16.82
C LEU A 120 3.87 4.42 -16.88
N ASP A 121 3.45 5.31 -17.77
CA ASP A 121 4.02 6.65 -17.90
C ASP A 121 3.70 7.53 -16.70
N THR A 122 2.46 7.46 -16.20
CA THR A 122 2.06 8.20 -14.99
C THR A 122 2.74 7.64 -13.74
N ASN A 123 3.00 6.33 -13.72
CA ASN A 123 3.60 5.62 -12.59
C ASN A 123 5.06 5.17 -12.86
N LYS A 124 5.76 5.89 -13.76
CA LYS A 124 7.18 5.65 -14.13
C LYS A 124 8.09 5.55 -12.91
N ILE A 125 7.75 6.28 -11.85
CA ILE A 125 8.33 6.08 -10.52
C ILE A 125 7.62 4.88 -9.90
N ILE A 126 8.18 3.70 -10.13
CA ILE A 126 7.75 2.46 -9.50
C ILE A 126 7.76 2.66 -7.98
N TYR A 127 6.57 2.87 -7.40
CA TYR A 127 6.32 2.81 -5.97
C TYR A 127 6.73 1.39 -5.49
N GLY A 128 7.05 1.14 -4.24
CA GLY A 128 7.66 -0.16 -3.85
C GLY A 128 9.16 -0.24 -4.11
N LEU A 129 9.66 -0.55 -5.32
CA LEU A 129 11.14 -0.69 -5.57
C LEU A 129 11.91 0.59 -5.20
N ASN A 130 11.26 1.75 -5.29
CA ASN A 130 11.78 3.03 -4.81
C ASN A 130 11.12 3.52 -3.52
N LEU A 131 10.24 2.75 -2.87
CA LEU A 131 9.58 3.14 -1.63
C LEU A 131 10.61 3.43 -0.56
N LYS A 132 11.60 2.55 -0.35
CA LYS A 132 12.67 2.78 0.65
C LYS A 132 13.37 4.13 0.45
N LYS A 133 13.65 4.52 -0.81
CA LYS A 133 14.29 5.81 -1.12
C LYS A 133 13.40 7.01 -0.76
N ASN A 134 12.09 6.85 -0.88
CA ASN A 134 11.10 7.91 -0.68
C ASN A 134 10.29 7.81 0.62
N LEU A 135 10.56 6.79 1.45
CA LEU A 135 9.72 6.40 2.58
C LEU A 135 9.51 7.56 3.54
N LYS A 136 10.55 8.32 3.86
CA LYS A 136 10.46 9.47 4.76
C LYS A 136 9.48 10.55 4.26
N LYS A 137 9.52 10.86 2.95
CA LYS A 137 8.63 11.86 2.33
C LYS A 137 7.19 11.36 2.30
N ILE A 138 7.00 10.12 1.87
CA ILE A 138 5.69 9.46 1.77
C ILE A 138 5.05 9.30 3.15
N LYS A 139 5.81 8.80 4.13
CA LYS A 139 5.39 8.71 5.53
C LYS A 139 4.96 10.07 6.08
N ALA A 140 5.71 11.13 5.79
CA ALA A 140 5.34 12.47 6.21
C ALA A 140 4.01 12.93 5.58
N LEU A 141 3.79 12.67 4.28
CA LEU A 141 2.53 12.97 3.60
C LEU A 141 1.37 12.17 4.17
N PHE A 142 1.53 10.86 4.32
CA PHE A 142 0.51 9.99 4.91
C PHE A 142 0.13 10.42 6.33
N LEU A 143 1.12 10.69 7.17
CA LEU A 143 0.89 11.23 8.50
C LEU A 143 0.17 12.57 8.47
N GLN A 144 0.32 13.40 7.44
CA GLN A 144 -0.43 14.66 7.32
C GLN A 144 -1.89 14.43 6.93
N SER A 145 -2.20 13.31 6.26
CA SER A 145 -3.53 12.96 5.76
C SER A 145 -4.40 12.17 6.75
N LEU A 146 -3.80 11.58 7.79
CA LEU A 146 -4.49 11.04 8.96
C LEU A 146 -4.95 12.15 9.91
#